data_AF-A0A1C4IMW9-F1
#
_entry.id   AF-A0A1C4IMW9-F1
#
_cell.length_a   1.000
_cell.length_b   1.000
_cell.length_c   1.000
_cell.angle_alpha   90.00
_cell.angle_beta   90.00
_cell.angle_gamma   90.00
#
_symmetry.space_group_name_H-M   'P 1'
#
loop_
_entity.id
_entity.type
_entity.pdbx_description
1 polymer ?
#
loop_
_entity_poly.entity_id
_entity_poly.type
_entity_poly.pdbx_seq_one_letter_code
_entity_poly.pdbx_strand_id
1 'polypeptide(L)'
;MTRHGPLNEFCWMDLKTRDPSGTAAFFSSVLGWDFAVDENDWRKAVSFSAGDHRIGGVSDLARPVYPPGTPAHIAYYLAVDDVDHRTAVAAANGAQVLVPPFDAGDQGRIATLIDPVGAAVSLWRPSGFAGWPVSPPDGAGAVPHHAVLACEDPERARHFYAAVTGAPPARAAFLEASTATAPQWELVLAVGDPDGVAARARDHGGEFVTTAEGLKRLRSPEGLAFRVRTPEAAPAFLETDRLVLRPFTEADAPGLLALDNDPEVMRYLNGGRPTTAEAIRERTLQRLLHDHPCTGTRGFWAAEERATGTFLGWFELRPVDDHDRTVVELGYRLNRASWGRGYATEGARALVDKGFTDLGAERVTANTMAVNAGSRRVMEKAGLTFLRAYTEEWPDAIEGSEHGEVEYELTRAVWEERRA
;
A
#
# COMPACT_ATOMS: atom_id res chain seq x y z
N MET A 1 8.50 -20.58 9.88
CA MET A 1 9.28 -19.33 9.95
C MET A 1 10.55 -19.60 10.73
N THR A 2 11.71 -19.48 10.09
CA THR A 2 13.02 -19.53 10.76
C THR A 2 13.13 -18.37 11.75
N ARG A 3 13.87 -18.57 12.84
CA ARG A 3 14.11 -17.56 13.90
C ARG A 3 14.80 -16.27 13.41
N HIS A 4 15.18 -16.22 12.13
CA HIS A 4 16.04 -15.22 11.49
C HIS A 4 15.36 -14.44 10.36
N GLY A 5 14.03 -14.54 10.21
CA GLY A 5 13.31 -13.89 9.11
C GLY A 5 13.58 -14.52 7.74
N PRO A 6 13.25 -13.82 6.64
CA PRO A 6 13.46 -14.29 5.29
C PRO A 6 14.94 -14.31 4.91
N LEU A 7 15.49 -15.50 4.71
CA LEU A 7 16.84 -15.64 4.20
C LEU A 7 16.89 -15.29 2.71
N ASN A 8 18.05 -14.81 2.26
CA ASN A 8 18.35 -14.47 0.87
C ASN A 8 17.53 -13.31 0.30
N GLU A 9 17.06 -12.41 1.17
CA GLU A 9 16.31 -11.20 0.80
C GLU A 9 16.91 -9.96 1.47
N PHE A 10 16.70 -8.80 0.85
CA PHE A 10 17.07 -7.53 1.48
C PHE A 10 16.24 -7.33 2.74
N CYS A 11 16.91 -7.02 3.84
CA CYS A 11 16.31 -7.01 5.17
C CYS A 11 16.51 -5.68 5.91
N TRP A 12 17.48 -4.86 5.49
CA TRP A 12 17.80 -3.62 6.18
C TRP A 12 18.48 -2.63 5.23
N MET A 13 18.40 -1.34 5.58
CA MET A 13 19.19 -0.29 4.95
C MET A 13 19.78 0.66 6.00
N ASP A 14 20.91 1.28 5.66
CA ASP A 14 21.53 2.32 6.46
C ASP A 14 21.78 3.56 5.59
N LEU A 15 21.13 4.67 5.93
CA LEU A 15 21.29 5.95 5.27
C LEU A 15 22.58 6.59 5.79
N LYS A 16 23.63 6.60 4.96
CA LYS A 16 24.91 7.22 5.29
C LYS A 16 24.92 8.66 4.77
N THR A 17 24.94 9.61 5.70
CA THR A 17 24.70 11.05 5.45
C THR A 17 25.65 11.91 6.29
N ARG A 18 25.95 13.14 5.85
CA ARG A 18 26.66 14.12 6.70
C ARG A 18 25.71 15.04 7.46
N ASP A 19 24.43 15.02 7.13
CA ASP A 19 23.36 15.76 7.82
C ASP A 19 22.24 14.79 8.24
N PRO A 20 22.44 14.02 9.34
CA PRO A 20 21.41 13.12 9.84
C PRO A 20 20.08 13.82 10.13
N SER A 21 20.12 15.05 10.66
CA SER A 21 18.94 15.85 10.96
C SER A 21 18.16 16.26 9.72
N GLY A 22 18.84 16.79 8.71
CA GLY A 22 18.22 17.17 7.44
C GLY A 22 17.71 15.96 6.67
N THR A 23 18.44 14.84 6.72
CA THR A 23 18.00 13.57 6.13
C THR A 23 16.72 13.06 6.78
N ALA A 24 16.63 13.06 8.11
CA ALA A 24 15.41 12.68 8.83
C ALA A 24 14.25 13.62 8.47
N ALA A 25 14.45 14.93 8.56
CA ALA A 25 13.42 15.92 8.22
C ALA A 25 12.91 15.78 6.78
N PHE A 26 13.80 15.53 5.83
CA PHE A 26 13.46 15.31 4.43
C PHE A 26 12.57 14.07 4.26
N PHE A 27 13.00 12.90 4.73
CA PHE A 27 12.24 11.67 4.50
C PHE A 27 10.97 11.58 5.35
N SER A 28 10.93 12.19 6.54
CA SER A 28 9.68 12.34 7.29
C SER A 28 8.65 13.17 6.54
N SER A 29 9.06 14.32 5.97
CA SER A 29 8.16 15.18 5.23
C SER A 29 7.73 14.57 3.89
N VAL A 30 8.67 14.00 3.14
CA VAL A 30 8.43 13.53 1.78
C VAL A 30 7.73 12.17 1.77
N LEU A 31 8.14 11.23 2.61
CA LEU A 31 7.67 9.84 2.60
C LEU A 31 6.83 9.46 3.83
N GLY A 32 6.74 10.32 4.85
CA GLY A 32 6.02 10.00 6.09
C GLY A 32 6.77 9.01 7.00
N TRP A 33 8.07 8.82 6.81
CA TRP A 33 8.87 7.94 7.67
C TRP A 33 9.08 8.56 9.05
N ASP A 34 8.98 7.74 10.09
CA ASP A 34 9.24 8.16 11.47
C ASP A 34 10.69 7.86 11.84
N PHE A 35 11.39 8.84 12.40
CA PHE A 35 12.79 8.72 12.81
C PHE A 35 12.89 8.87 14.32
N ALA A 36 13.49 7.87 14.97
CA ALA A 36 13.64 7.84 16.41
C ALA A 36 15.06 7.43 16.82
N VAL A 37 15.56 8.04 17.89
CA VAL A 37 16.77 7.58 18.56
C VAL A 37 16.42 6.30 19.31
N ASP A 38 17.18 5.23 19.05
CA ASP A 38 17.10 4.00 19.83
C ASP A 38 17.82 4.24 21.17
N GLU A 39 17.06 4.65 22.19
CA GLU A 39 17.60 4.92 23.54
C GLU A 39 18.14 3.66 24.24
N ASN A 40 17.82 2.47 23.73
CA ASN A 40 18.36 1.21 24.22
C ASN A 40 19.67 0.82 23.53
N ASP A 41 20.00 1.43 22.39
CA ASP A 41 21.30 1.28 21.75
C ASP A 41 22.32 2.18 22.47
N TRP A 42 23.41 1.59 22.95
CA TRP A 42 24.49 2.32 23.60
C TRP A 42 25.13 3.39 22.68
N ARG A 43 24.99 3.24 21.36
CA ARG A 43 25.43 4.21 20.35
C ARG A 43 24.42 5.34 20.14
N LYS A 44 23.22 5.24 20.71
CA LYS A 44 22.06 6.10 20.42
C LYS A 44 21.81 6.20 18.91
N ALA A 45 21.79 5.05 18.24
CA ALA A 45 21.60 4.98 16.81
C ALA A 45 20.22 5.54 16.44
N VAL A 46 20.15 6.32 15.36
CA VAL A 46 18.86 6.73 14.81
C VAL A 46 18.36 5.60 13.93
N SER A 47 17.17 5.11 14.23
CA SER A 47 16.43 4.17 13.38
C SER A 47 15.20 4.84 12.81
N PHE A 48 14.68 4.30 11.71
CA PHE A 48 13.45 4.81 11.12
C PHE A 48 12.51 3.72 10.67
N SER A 49 11.22 4.08 10.64
CA SER A 49 10.10 3.21 10.37
C SER A 49 9.18 3.79 9.30
N ALA A 50 8.56 2.91 8.52
CA ALA A 50 7.44 3.23 7.63
C ALA A 50 6.19 2.54 8.19
N GLY A 51 5.27 3.32 8.75
CA GLY A 51 4.20 2.78 9.60
C GLY A 51 4.80 1.98 10.77
N ASP A 52 4.28 0.77 11.01
CA ASP A 52 4.75 -0.11 12.09
C ASP A 52 6.01 -0.91 11.74
N HIS A 53 6.63 -0.65 10.58
CA HIS A 53 7.78 -1.40 10.09
C HIS A 53 9.08 -0.62 10.27
N ARG A 54 9.93 -1.07 11.20
CA ARG A 54 11.31 -0.59 11.34
C ARG A 54 12.13 -1.04 10.12
N ILE A 55 12.58 -0.08 9.30
CA ILE A 55 13.16 -0.36 7.99
C ILE A 55 14.63 0.06 7.84
N GLY A 56 15.17 0.90 8.71
CA GLY A 56 16.57 1.26 8.56
C GLY A 56 17.17 2.05 9.70
N GLY A 57 18.45 2.37 9.52
CA GLY A 57 19.25 3.22 10.41
C GLY A 57 19.82 4.44 9.68
N VAL A 58 20.31 5.40 10.46
CA VAL A 58 21.06 6.55 9.94
C VAL A 58 22.46 6.54 10.54
N SER A 59 23.45 6.64 9.67
CA SER A 59 24.86 6.75 10.02
C SER A 59 25.43 8.11 9.63
N ASP A 60 26.05 8.76 10.61
CA ASP A 60 26.74 10.02 10.42
C ASP A 60 28.15 9.81 9.84
N LEU A 61 28.34 10.21 8.58
CA LEU A 61 29.59 10.15 7.84
C LEU A 61 30.66 11.13 8.36
N ALA A 62 30.31 12.07 9.25
CA ALA A 62 31.29 12.91 9.93
C ALA A 62 32.06 12.16 11.03
N ARG A 63 31.60 10.96 11.42
CA ARG A 63 32.28 10.12 12.41
C ARG A 63 33.62 9.59 11.86
N PRO A 64 34.68 9.53 12.69
CA PRO A 64 36.04 9.17 12.24
C PRO A 64 36.19 7.70 11.81
N VAL A 65 35.18 6.87 12.04
CA VAL A 65 35.15 5.48 11.54
C VAL A 65 35.02 5.43 10.01
N TYR A 66 34.50 6.49 9.39
CA TYR A 66 34.34 6.58 7.94
C TYR A 66 35.52 7.33 7.31
N PRO A 67 36.02 6.88 6.15
CA PRO A 67 37.05 7.61 5.42
C PRO A 67 36.60 9.04 5.07
N PRO A 68 37.47 10.06 5.24
CA PRO A 68 37.16 11.42 4.81
C PRO A 68 36.78 11.48 3.33
N GLY A 69 35.76 12.27 3.01
CA GLY A 69 35.28 12.42 1.63
C GLY A 69 34.33 11.33 1.13
N THR A 70 34.00 10.30 1.93
CA THR A 70 33.00 9.28 1.54
C THR A 70 31.67 9.94 1.16
N PRO A 71 31.13 9.77 -0.05
CA PRO A 71 29.87 10.41 -0.45
C PRO A 71 28.68 9.84 0.35
N ALA A 72 27.60 10.61 0.44
CA ALA A 72 26.35 10.10 1.00
C ALA A 72 25.83 8.95 0.12
N HIS A 73 25.39 7.87 0.75
CA HIS A 73 24.91 6.68 0.05
C HIS A 73 24.04 5.83 0.96
N ILE A 74 23.32 4.88 0.36
CA ILE A 74 22.52 3.91 1.10
C ILE A 74 23.30 2.58 1.09
N ALA A 75 23.57 2.04 2.27
CA ALA A 75 24.11 0.69 2.41
C ALA A 75 22.93 -0.28 2.56
N TYR A 76 22.88 -1.32 1.71
CA TYR A 76 21.83 -2.33 1.71
C TYR A 76 22.34 -3.67 2.24
N TYR A 77 21.49 -4.34 3.01
CA TYR A 77 21.84 -5.55 3.74
C TYR A 77 20.99 -6.70 3.23
N LEU A 78 21.65 -7.73 2.72
CA LEU A 78 21.06 -8.98 2.24
C LEU A 78 21.19 -10.04 3.33
N ALA A 79 20.06 -10.55 3.81
CA ALA A 79 20.04 -11.57 4.86
C ALA A 79 20.61 -12.90 4.34
N VAL A 80 21.53 -13.52 5.08
CA VAL A 80 22.11 -14.83 4.77
C VAL A 80 22.21 -15.71 6.01
N ASP A 81 22.28 -17.01 5.80
CA ASP A 81 22.42 -18.04 6.82
C ASP A 81 23.84 -18.10 7.42
N ASP A 82 24.87 -17.87 6.60
CA ASP A 82 26.28 -17.91 7.00
C ASP A 82 27.10 -16.87 6.25
N VAL A 83 27.44 -15.77 6.93
CA VAL A 83 28.18 -14.65 6.32
C VAL A 83 29.56 -15.07 5.84
N ASP A 84 30.30 -15.89 6.59
CA ASP A 84 31.67 -16.28 6.23
C ASP A 84 31.68 -17.16 5.00
N HIS A 85 30.83 -18.19 4.99
CA HIS A 85 30.71 -19.09 3.85
C HIS A 85 30.26 -18.33 2.60
N ARG A 86 29.22 -17.51 2.70
CA ARG A 86 28.67 -16.74 1.57
C ARG A 86 29.67 -15.70 1.05
N THR A 87 30.46 -15.09 1.93
CA THR A 87 31.56 -14.20 1.55
C THR A 87 32.65 -14.93 0.76
N ALA A 88 33.04 -16.14 1.20
CA ALA A 88 34.01 -16.96 0.47
C ALA A 88 33.50 -17.36 -0.92
N VAL A 89 32.22 -17.76 -1.02
CA VAL A 89 31.56 -18.05 -2.30
C VAL A 89 31.52 -16.81 -3.19
N ALA A 90 31.17 -15.65 -2.65
CA ALA A 90 31.14 -14.39 -3.40
C ALA A 90 32.52 -14.03 -3.97
N ALA A 91 33.58 -14.12 -3.15
CA ALA A 91 34.94 -13.86 -3.59
C ALA A 91 35.38 -14.82 -4.72
N ALA A 92 35.05 -16.11 -4.60
CA ALA A 92 35.33 -17.10 -5.65
C ALA A 92 34.55 -16.82 -6.97
N ASN A 93 33.44 -16.08 -6.89
CA ASN A 93 32.62 -15.69 -8.03
C ASN A 93 32.86 -14.23 -8.48
N GLY A 94 34.00 -13.65 -8.12
CA GLY A 94 34.46 -12.37 -8.66
C GLY A 94 34.02 -11.13 -7.90
N ALA A 95 33.47 -11.27 -6.68
CA ALA A 95 33.26 -10.12 -5.81
C ALA A 95 34.58 -9.66 -5.17
N GLN A 96 34.70 -8.35 -4.97
CA GLN A 96 35.73 -7.77 -4.13
C GLN A 96 35.21 -7.67 -2.69
N VAL A 97 35.95 -8.24 -1.73
CA VAL A 97 35.65 -8.08 -0.30
C VAL A 97 36.15 -6.72 0.16
N LEU A 98 35.22 -5.79 0.44
CA LEU A 98 35.55 -4.45 0.91
C LEU A 98 35.75 -4.43 2.44
N VAL A 99 34.87 -5.12 3.16
CA VAL A 99 34.97 -5.32 4.61
C VAL A 99 34.83 -6.82 4.90
N PRO A 100 35.88 -7.50 5.40
CA PRO A 100 35.84 -8.91 5.73
C PRO A 100 34.79 -9.24 6.80
N PRO A 101 34.33 -10.50 6.91
CA PRO A 101 33.36 -10.91 7.92
C PRO A 101 33.80 -10.56 9.35
N PHE A 102 32.92 -9.88 10.09
CA PHE A 102 33.12 -9.56 11.51
C PHE A 102 31.80 -9.50 12.27
N ASP A 103 31.87 -9.56 13.61
CA ASP A 103 30.71 -9.42 14.48
C ASP A 103 30.40 -7.94 14.73
N ALA A 104 29.19 -7.52 14.35
CA ALA A 104 28.67 -6.17 14.54
C ALA A 104 28.09 -6.01 15.95
N GLY A 105 28.94 -6.19 16.97
CA GLY A 105 28.50 -6.24 18.37
C GLY A 105 27.59 -7.44 18.64
N ASP A 106 26.50 -7.22 19.36
CA ASP A 106 25.47 -8.21 19.67
C ASP A 106 24.35 -8.32 18.60
N GLN A 107 24.38 -7.44 17.59
CA GLN A 107 23.30 -7.34 16.60
C GLN A 107 23.34 -8.44 15.55
N GLY A 108 24.53 -8.88 15.15
CA GLY A 108 24.70 -9.86 14.08
C GLY A 108 26.11 -9.95 13.54
N ARG A 109 26.25 -10.70 12.45
CA ARG A 109 27.49 -10.85 11.69
C ARG A 109 27.33 -10.20 10.32
N ILE A 110 28.38 -9.55 9.83
CA ILE A 110 28.35 -8.77 8.59
C ILE A 110 29.62 -8.90 7.77
N ALA A 111 29.47 -8.82 6.45
CA ALA A 111 30.55 -8.53 5.50
C ALA A 111 30.06 -7.53 4.45
N THR A 112 30.94 -6.73 3.87
CA THR A 112 30.59 -5.80 2.78
C THR A 112 31.41 -6.13 1.54
N LEU A 113 30.72 -6.23 0.41
CA LEU A 113 31.25 -6.69 -0.86
C LEU A 113 30.96 -5.65 -1.94
N ILE A 114 31.78 -5.65 -2.99
CA ILE A 114 31.45 -5.08 -4.30
C ILE A 114 31.25 -6.27 -5.23
N ASP A 115 30.07 -6.39 -5.82
CA ASP A 115 29.74 -7.48 -6.73
C ASP A 115 30.51 -7.38 -8.08
N PRO A 116 30.42 -8.40 -8.95
CA PRO A 116 31.18 -8.41 -10.21
C PRO A 116 30.76 -7.34 -11.22
N VAL A 117 29.62 -6.68 -11.01
CA VAL A 117 29.17 -5.55 -11.84
C VAL A 117 29.48 -4.20 -11.19
N GLY A 118 30.02 -4.18 -9.98
CA GLY A 118 30.50 -2.97 -9.31
C GLY A 118 29.55 -2.40 -8.26
N ALA A 119 28.44 -3.06 -7.94
CA ALA A 119 27.51 -2.59 -6.92
C ALA A 119 27.90 -3.08 -5.52
N ALA A 120 27.85 -2.17 -4.55
CA ALA A 120 28.12 -2.50 -3.15
C ALA A 120 26.90 -3.16 -2.49
N VAL A 121 27.13 -4.22 -1.71
CA VAL A 121 26.12 -4.91 -0.90
C VAL A 121 26.73 -5.46 0.39
N SER A 122 25.99 -5.45 1.49
CA SER A 122 26.39 -6.11 2.73
C SER A 122 25.64 -7.42 2.93
N LEU A 123 26.36 -8.48 3.27
CA LEU A 123 25.76 -9.74 3.74
C LEU A 123 25.53 -9.64 5.24
N TRP A 124 24.35 -10.01 5.70
CA TRP A 124 23.93 -9.85 7.10
C TRP A 124 23.35 -11.14 7.66
N ARG A 125 23.82 -11.57 8.83
CA ARG A 125 23.15 -12.60 9.63
C ARG A 125 22.72 -12.00 10.96
N PRO A 126 21.41 -11.87 11.22
CA PRO A 126 20.91 -11.28 12.46
C PRO A 126 21.07 -12.23 13.66
N SER A 127 21.52 -11.70 14.79
CA SER A 127 21.50 -12.38 16.10
C SER A 127 20.18 -12.17 16.85
N GLY A 128 19.44 -11.10 16.53
CA GLY A 128 18.16 -10.74 17.16
C GLY A 128 17.11 -10.22 16.17
N PHE A 129 17.25 -8.97 15.71
CA PHE A 129 16.30 -8.35 14.77
C PHE A 129 16.53 -8.83 13.34
N ALA A 130 15.51 -9.44 12.74
CA ALA A 130 15.60 -10.12 11.45
C ALA A 130 15.46 -9.21 10.21
N GLY A 131 15.26 -7.90 10.39
CA GLY A 131 14.94 -6.98 9.30
C GLY A 131 13.45 -6.70 9.13
N TRP A 132 13.09 -5.94 8.10
CA TRP A 132 11.69 -5.70 7.74
C TRP A 132 11.00 -6.99 7.23
N PRO A 133 9.68 -7.17 7.45
CA PRO A 133 8.95 -8.34 6.93
C PRO A 133 8.84 -8.33 5.40
N VAL A 134 8.82 -9.51 4.77
CA VAL A 134 8.76 -9.73 3.29
C VAL A 134 7.44 -9.29 2.67
N SER A 135 6.45 -8.88 3.46
CA SER A 135 5.15 -8.50 2.93
C SER A 135 4.55 -7.46 3.86
N PRO A 136 4.86 -6.16 3.66
CA PRO A 136 3.95 -5.13 4.16
C PRO A 136 2.56 -5.43 3.56
N PRO A 137 1.47 -5.28 4.33
CA PRO A 137 0.12 -5.39 3.77
C PRO A 137 -0.03 -4.49 2.55
N ASP A 138 -0.80 -4.92 1.55
CA ASP A 138 -1.15 -4.08 0.41
C ASP A 138 -1.73 -2.75 0.92
N GLY A 139 -0.99 -1.65 0.73
CA GLY A 139 -1.39 -0.32 1.19
C GLY A 139 -0.47 0.36 2.21
N ALA A 140 0.52 -0.33 2.81
CA ALA A 140 1.50 0.34 3.66
C ALA A 140 2.44 1.22 2.80
N GLY A 141 2.17 2.53 2.80
CA GLY A 141 2.89 3.51 1.98
C GLY A 141 4.39 3.54 2.28
N ALA A 142 5.19 3.65 1.23
CA ALA A 142 6.65 3.85 1.29
C ALA A 142 7.45 2.80 2.09
N VAL A 143 6.92 1.59 2.30
CA VAL A 143 7.73 0.46 2.79
C VAL A 143 8.51 -0.14 1.62
N PRO A 144 9.84 -0.37 1.76
CA PRO A 144 10.61 -1.03 0.72
C PRO A 144 10.17 -2.48 0.52
N HIS A 145 9.81 -2.83 -0.71
CA HIS A 145 9.29 -4.17 -1.04
C HIS A 145 10.09 -4.85 -2.15
N HIS A 146 10.97 -4.13 -2.84
CA HIS A 146 11.69 -4.65 -4.00
C HIS A 146 12.99 -3.88 -4.22
N ALA A 147 14.05 -4.57 -4.63
CA ALA A 147 15.34 -3.98 -4.95
C ALA A 147 15.60 -4.02 -6.46
N VAL A 148 16.30 -3.05 -7.01
CA VAL A 148 16.69 -3.01 -8.41
C VAL A 148 18.20 -2.82 -8.48
N LEU A 149 18.88 -3.66 -9.26
CA LEU A 149 20.25 -3.46 -9.66
C LEU A 149 20.28 -3.18 -11.17
N ALA A 150 20.56 -1.92 -11.51
CA ALA A 150 20.74 -1.49 -12.88
C ALA A 150 22.24 -1.56 -13.24
N CYS A 151 22.59 -2.33 -14.27
CA CYS A 151 23.98 -2.54 -14.68
C CYS A 151 24.09 -2.96 -16.16
N GLU A 152 25.31 -2.95 -16.71
CA GLU A 152 25.57 -3.33 -18.11
C GLU A 152 25.34 -4.82 -18.40
N ASP A 153 25.52 -5.69 -17.40
CA ASP A 153 25.38 -7.14 -17.54
C ASP A 153 24.47 -7.72 -16.44
N PRO A 154 23.13 -7.59 -16.59
CA PRO A 154 22.17 -8.06 -15.60
C PRO A 154 22.23 -9.57 -15.37
N GLU A 155 22.59 -10.35 -16.39
CA GLU A 155 22.67 -11.80 -16.28
C GLU A 155 23.90 -12.25 -15.49
N ARG A 156 25.04 -11.55 -15.63
CA ARG A 156 26.20 -11.76 -14.75
C ARG A 156 25.86 -11.46 -13.29
N ALA A 157 25.15 -10.37 -13.03
CA ALA A 157 24.69 -10.06 -11.67
C ALA A 157 23.73 -11.16 -11.14
N ARG A 158 22.71 -11.55 -11.94
CA ARG A 158 21.77 -12.62 -11.58
C ARG A 158 22.48 -13.93 -11.26
N HIS A 159 23.46 -14.33 -12.09
CA HIS A 159 24.24 -15.54 -11.87
C HIS A 159 25.09 -15.46 -10.60
N PHE A 160 25.75 -14.32 -10.36
CA PHE A 160 26.53 -14.09 -9.15
C PHE A 160 25.66 -14.25 -7.89
N TYR A 161 24.51 -13.57 -7.83
CA TYR A 161 23.63 -13.68 -6.67
C TYR A 161 23.05 -15.08 -6.53
N ALA A 162 22.69 -15.76 -7.63
CA ALA A 162 22.29 -17.16 -7.57
C ALA A 162 23.37 -18.07 -6.97
N ALA A 163 24.64 -17.87 -7.34
CA ALA A 163 25.76 -18.63 -6.77
C ALA A 163 25.95 -18.34 -5.28
N VAL A 164 25.85 -17.06 -4.87
CA VAL A 164 26.03 -16.65 -3.48
C VAL A 164 24.89 -17.14 -2.60
N THR A 165 23.62 -16.94 -2.97
CA THR A 165 22.46 -17.23 -2.11
C THR A 165 21.72 -18.53 -2.45
N GLY A 166 22.14 -19.26 -3.49
CA GLY A 166 21.50 -20.50 -3.98
C GLY A 166 20.40 -20.26 -5.01
N ALA A 167 19.80 -19.07 -5.01
CA ALA A 167 18.91 -18.54 -6.04
C ALA A 167 19.01 -17.00 -6.01
N PRO A 168 18.71 -16.29 -7.11
CA PRO A 168 18.60 -14.84 -7.07
C PRO A 168 17.56 -14.40 -6.01
N PRO A 169 17.76 -13.27 -5.31
CA PRO A 169 16.75 -12.73 -4.39
C PRO A 169 15.42 -12.60 -5.12
N ALA A 170 14.35 -13.16 -4.55
CA ALA A 170 13.05 -13.24 -5.23
C ALA A 170 12.42 -11.86 -5.41
N ARG A 171 12.82 -10.87 -4.60
CA ARG A 171 12.33 -9.49 -4.66
C ARG A 171 13.38 -8.52 -5.19
N ALA A 172 14.23 -8.99 -6.09
CA ALA A 172 15.17 -8.16 -6.82
C ALA A 172 14.97 -8.28 -8.33
N ALA A 173 15.07 -7.16 -9.05
CA ALA A 173 15.21 -7.15 -10.50
C ALA A 173 16.61 -6.69 -10.90
N PHE A 174 17.15 -7.35 -11.92
CA PHE A 174 18.38 -6.97 -12.58
C PHE A 174 18.00 -6.35 -13.92
N LEU A 175 18.32 -5.06 -14.11
CA LEU A 175 17.91 -4.29 -15.28
C LEU A 175 19.15 -3.86 -16.08
N GLU A 176 19.03 -3.89 -17.40
CA GLU A 176 20.06 -3.40 -18.30
C GLU A 176 20.14 -1.87 -18.23
N ALA A 177 21.34 -1.33 -18.08
CA ALA A 177 21.60 0.10 -18.03
C ALA A 177 22.86 0.50 -18.80
N SER A 178 22.88 1.74 -19.29
CA SER A 178 24.02 2.32 -20.01
C SER A 178 25.23 2.56 -19.10
N THR A 179 26.43 2.49 -19.69
CA THR A 179 27.75 2.63 -19.05
C THR A 179 27.99 3.99 -18.35
N ALA A 180 27.09 4.97 -18.55
CA ALA A 180 27.20 6.31 -17.99
C ALA A 180 26.87 6.39 -16.48
N THR A 181 26.29 5.33 -15.90
CA THR A 181 25.87 5.30 -14.49
C THR A 181 26.56 4.16 -13.76
N ALA A 182 27.23 4.48 -12.65
CA ALA A 182 27.82 3.47 -11.79
C ALA A 182 26.72 2.51 -11.28
N PRO A 183 26.93 1.18 -11.39
CA PRO A 183 25.99 0.19 -10.89
C PRO A 183 25.77 0.35 -9.39
N GLN A 184 24.50 0.42 -9.00
CA GLN A 184 24.10 0.57 -7.60
C GLN A 184 22.75 -0.08 -7.38
N TRP A 185 22.58 -0.62 -6.17
CA TRP A 185 21.28 -1.05 -5.70
C TRP A 185 20.40 0.16 -5.40
N GLU A 186 19.12 0.05 -5.75
CA GLU A 186 18.09 1.00 -5.35
C GLU A 186 16.87 0.23 -4.85
N LEU A 187 16.30 0.63 -3.72
CA LEU A 187 15.01 0.12 -3.30
C LEU A 187 13.88 0.85 -4.03
N VAL A 188 12.84 0.08 -4.35
CA VAL A 188 11.60 0.56 -4.93
C VAL A 188 10.60 0.75 -3.79
N LEU A 189 10.08 1.97 -3.68
CA LEU A 189 9.05 2.38 -2.73
C LEU A 189 7.71 2.48 -3.46
N ALA A 190 6.67 1.91 -2.88
CA ALA A 190 5.31 2.08 -3.36
C ALA A 190 4.69 3.33 -2.73
N VAL A 191 4.28 4.32 -3.54
CA VAL A 191 3.64 5.55 -3.05
C VAL A 191 2.28 5.78 -3.72
N GLY A 192 1.24 6.02 -2.91
CA GLY A 192 -0.12 6.26 -3.42
C GLY A 192 -0.28 7.61 -4.12
N ASP A 193 0.43 8.63 -3.65
CA ASP A 193 0.38 10.00 -4.19
C ASP A 193 1.77 10.45 -4.67
N PRO A 194 2.21 10.02 -5.87
CA PRO A 194 3.54 10.38 -6.37
C PRO A 194 3.68 11.87 -6.69
N ASP A 195 2.59 12.59 -6.97
CA ASP A 195 2.64 14.00 -7.34
C ASP A 195 2.77 14.89 -6.11
N GLY A 196 2.09 14.56 -5.00
CA GLY A 196 2.34 15.18 -3.71
C GLY A 196 3.72 14.87 -3.16
N VAL A 197 4.23 13.64 -3.34
CA VAL A 197 5.64 13.31 -3.03
C VAL A 197 6.59 14.19 -3.85
N ALA A 198 6.33 14.37 -5.14
CA ALA A 198 7.16 15.23 -6.00
C ALA A 198 7.12 16.70 -5.56
N ALA A 199 5.96 17.20 -5.12
CA ALA A 199 5.82 18.55 -4.57
C ALA A 199 6.63 18.72 -3.28
N ARG A 200 6.44 17.83 -2.30
CA ARG A 200 7.18 17.88 -1.02
C ARG A 200 8.69 17.74 -1.23
N ALA A 201 9.12 16.88 -2.14
CA ALA A 201 10.53 16.71 -2.48
C ALA A 201 11.14 18.03 -2.96
N ARG A 202 10.49 18.74 -3.89
CA ARG A 202 10.94 20.06 -4.38
C ARG A 202 10.99 21.09 -3.26
N ASP A 203 9.98 21.13 -2.39
CA ASP A 203 9.91 22.08 -1.29
C ASP A 203 11.03 21.88 -0.25
N HIS A 204 11.55 20.65 -0.14
CA HIS A 204 12.63 20.29 0.77
C HIS A 204 13.99 20.15 0.06
N GLY A 205 14.13 20.71 -1.15
CA GLY A 205 15.39 20.76 -1.90
C GLY A 205 15.84 19.43 -2.52
N GLY A 206 14.96 18.44 -2.56
CA GLY A 206 15.17 17.18 -3.26
C GLY A 206 14.70 17.22 -4.72
N GLU A 207 14.96 16.13 -5.43
CA GLU A 207 14.56 15.94 -6.82
C GLU A 207 13.57 14.79 -6.95
N PHE A 208 12.62 14.93 -7.86
CA PHE A 208 11.71 13.85 -8.23
C PHE A 208 11.56 13.83 -9.74
N VAL A 209 12.16 12.84 -10.39
CA VAL A 209 12.28 12.77 -11.85
C VAL A 209 11.74 11.47 -12.40
N THR A 210 11.08 11.53 -13.56
CA THR A 210 10.75 10.34 -14.33
C THR A 210 11.98 9.93 -15.15
N THR A 211 12.44 8.70 -14.97
CA THR A 211 13.55 8.12 -15.71
C THR A 211 13.12 7.74 -17.14
N ALA A 212 14.08 7.52 -18.04
CA ALA A 212 13.82 7.09 -19.42
C ALA A 212 13.03 5.77 -19.50
N GLU A 213 13.12 4.93 -18.46
CA GLU A 213 12.40 3.66 -18.29
C GLU A 213 10.95 3.84 -17.80
N GLY A 214 10.47 5.08 -17.65
CA GLY A 214 9.12 5.38 -17.13
C GLY A 214 8.98 5.25 -15.60
N LEU A 215 10.02 4.80 -14.89
CA LEU A 215 10.05 4.72 -13.43
C LEU A 215 10.34 6.10 -12.82
N LYS A 216 9.66 6.45 -11.71
CA LYS A 216 9.92 7.68 -10.97
C LYS A 216 11.11 7.46 -10.01
N ARG A 217 11.95 8.48 -9.82
CA ARG A 217 13.13 8.45 -8.93
C ARG A 217 13.11 9.66 -8.02
N LEU A 218 13.10 9.41 -6.71
CA LEU A 218 13.21 10.41 -5.65
C LEU A 218 14.67 10.51 -5.21
N ARG A 219 15.18 11.73 -5.04
CA ARG A 219 16.51 12.01 -4.49
C ARG A 219 16.46 13.06 -3.39
N SER A 220 17.17 12.82 -2.29
CA SER A 220 17.40 13.82 -1.26
C SER A 220 18.42 14.88 -1.70
N PRO A 221 18.55 16.01 -0.98
CA PRO A 221 19.58 17.03 -1.27
C PRO A 221 21.02 16.50 -1.28
N GLU A 222 21.33 15.49 -0.46
CA GLU A 222 22.65 14.83 -0.45
C GLU A 222 22.76 13.68 -1.48
N GLY A 223 21.72 13.44 -2.28
CA GLY A 223 21.74 12.46 -3.37
C GLY A 223 21.33 11.04 -2.97
N LEU A 224 20.77 10.83 -1.77
CA LEU A 224 20.20 9.53 -1.39
C LEU A 224 18.96 9.25 -2.26
N ALA A 225 18.98 8.14 -3.00
CA ALA A 225 18.02 7.89 -4.07
C ALA A 225 17.15 6.65 -3.82
N PHE A 226 15.87 6.77 -4.13
CA PHE A 226 14.91 5.67 -4.15
C PHE A 226 14.18 5.65 -5.48
N ARG A 227 13.90 4.44 -5.97
CA ARG A 227 12.93 4.27 -7.05
C ARG A 227 11.54 4.34 -6.46
N VAL A 228 10.63 4.96 -7.18
CA VAL A 228 9.26 5.17 -6.76
C VAL A 228 8.36 4.54 -7.82
N ARG A 229 7.49 3.64 -7.36
CA ARG A 229 6.39 3.14 -8.15
C ARG A 229 5.09 3.59 -7.51
N THR A 230 4.09 3.88 -8.32
CA THR A 230 2.72 3.81 -7.84
C THR A 230 2.41 2.33 -7.60
N PRO A 231 1.80 1.94 -6.47
CA PRO A 231 1.28 0.59 -6.32
C PRO A 231 0.48 0.25 -7.58
N GLU A 232 0.71 -0.93 -8.14
CA GLU A 232 -0.19 -1.44 -9.18
C GLU A 232 -1.59 -1.43 -8.55
N ALA A 233 -2.56 -0.80 -9.22
CA ALA A 233 -3.92 -0.75 -8.70
C ALA A 233 -4.33 -2.19 -8.39
N ALA A 234 -4.69 -2.47 -7.13
CA ALA A 234 -5.21 -3.78 -6.77
C ALA A 234 -6.29 -4.15 -7.80
N PRO A 235 -6.29 -5.39 -8.32
CA PRO A 235 -7.16 -5.75 -9.43
C PRO A 235 -8.59 -5.36 -9.10
N ALA A 236 -9.27 -4.77 -10.07
CA ALA A 236 -10.65 -4.33 -9.90
C ALA A 236 -11.50 -5.51 -9.38
N PHE A 237 -12.24 -5.26 -8.31
CA PHE A 237 -13.17 -6.25 -7.77
C PHE A 237 -14.31 -6.53 -8.77
N LEU A 238 -14.73 -5.47 -9.47
CA LEU A 238 -15.78 -5.51 -10.48
C LEU A 238 -15.51 -4.44 -11.54
N GLU A 239 -15.63 -4.83 -12.81
CA GLU A 239 -15.68 -3.89 -13.93
C GLU A 239 -17.01 -4.03 -14.64
N THR A 240 -17.49 -2.90 -15.15
CA THR A 240 -18.66 -2.79 -16.01
C THR A 240 -18.28 -1.92 -17.21
N ASP A 241 -19.24 -1.63 -18.11
CA ASP A 241 -18.99 -0.77 -19.27
C ASP A 241 -18.43 0.60 -18.85
N ARG A 242 -18.88 1.15 -17.72
CA ARG A 242 -18.52 2.52 -17.31
C ARG A 242 -17.93 2.63 -15.90
N LEU A 243 -18.03 1.62 -15.06
CA LEU A 243 -17.51 1.62 -13.69
C LEU A 243 -16.37 0.64 -13.49
N VAL A 244 -15.40 1.07 -12.68
CA VAL A 244 -14.42 0.21 -12.01
C VAL A 244 -14.69 0.30 -10.51
N LEU A 245 -14.90 -0.84 -9.85
CA LEU A 245 -14.94 -0.94 -8.40
C LEU A 245 -13.62 -1.54 -7.92
N ARG A 246 -12.85 -0.75 -7.18
CA ARG A 246 -11.54 -1.17 -6.66
C ARG A 246 -11.51 -1.12 -5.13
N PRO A 247 -10.61 -1.90 -4.50
CA PRO A 247 -10.34 -1.76 -3.07
C PRO A 247 -10.05 -0.30 -2.68
N PHE A 248 -10.57 0.10 -1.52
CA PHE A 248 -10.19 1.36 -0.91
C PHE A 248 -8.72 1.35 -0.47
N THR A 249 -8.13 2.53 -0.46
CA THR A 249 -6.82 2.83 0.11
C THR A 249 -6.89 4.08 0.98
N GLU A 250 -5.87 4.34 1.79
CA GLU A 250 -5.81 5.58 2.57
C GLU A 250 -5.80 6.85 1.70
N ALA A 251 -5.33 6.75 0.45
CA ALA A 251 -5.31 7.84 -0.51
C ALA A 251 -6.72 8.32 -0.91
N ASP A 252 -7.77 7.53 -0.64
CA ASP A 252 -9.16 7.88 -0.94
C ASP A 252 -9.78 8.84 0.09
N ALA A 253 -9.09 9.13 1.20
CA ALA A 253 -9.61 9.98 2.27
C ALA A 253 -10.07 11.37 1.82
N PRO A 254 -9.38 12.11 0.92
CA PRO A 254 -9.88 13.38 0.40
C PRO A 254 -11.17 13.26 -0.40
N GLY A 255 -11.32 12.18 -1.19
CA GLY A 255 -12.54 11.90 -1.96
C GLY A 255 -13.72 11.58 -1.05
N LEU A 256 -13.49 10.79 0.01
CA LEU A 256 -14.49 10.50 1.05
C LEU A 256 -14.87 11.75 1.83
N LEU A 257 -13.91 12.61 2.16
CA LEU A 257 -14.17 13.87 2.84
C LEU A 257 -15.06 14.79 2.01
N ALA A 258 -14.77 14.92 0.71
CA ALA A 258 -15.59 15.71 -0.20
C ALA A 258 -17.00 15.13 -0.35
N LEU A 259 -17.11 13.80 -0.46
CA LEU A 259 -18.38 13.09 -0.56
C LEU A 259 -19.26 13.30 0.68
N ASP A 260 -18.68 13.16 1.88
CA ASP A 260 -19.39 13.25 3.16
C ASP A 260 -19.59 14.70 3.64
N ASN A 261 -19.03 15.69 2.93
CA ASN A 261 -19.32 17.11 3.15
C ASN A 261 -20.26 17.71 2.11
N ASP A 262 -20.77 16.93 1.14
CA ASP A 262 -21.89 17.36 0.31
C ASP A 262 -23.21 17.15 1.11
N PRO A 263 -23.91 18.24 1.49
CA PRO A 263 -25.10 18.13 2.34
C PRO A 263 -26.24 17.38 1.67
N GLU A 264 -26.32 17.37 0.32
CA GLU A 264 -27.35 16.60 -0.39
C GLU A 264 -27.03 15.11 -0.36
N VAL A 265 -25.75 14.72 -0.45
CA VAL A 265 -25.32 13.32 -0.35
C VAL A 265 -25.61 12.76 1.04
N MET A 266 -25.40 13.58 2.08
CA MET A 266 -25.53 13.16 3.48
C MET A 266 -26.91 13.42 4.10
N ARG A 267 -27.84 13.98 3.32
CA ARG A 267 -29.19 14.38 3.77
C ARG A 267 -29.92 13.27 4.54
N TYR A 268 -29.95 12.05 3.98
CA TYR A 268 -30.66 10.89 4.55
C TYR A 268 -29.80 10.04 5.51
N LEU A 269 -28.63 10.55 5.91
CA LEU A 269 -27.70 9.81 6.77
C LEU A 269 -27.49 10.54 8.09
N ASN A 270 -27.18 11.84 8.02
CA ASN A 270 -26.95 12.67 9.19
C ASN A 270 -27.58 14.07 9.07
N GLY A 271 -28.52 14.25 8.13
CA GLY A 271 -29.15 15.54 7.88
C GLY A 271 -28.25 16.55 7.16
N GLY A 272 -27.21 16.09 6.45
CA GLY A 272 -26.28 16.96 5.74
C GLY A 272 -25.24 17.65 6.62
N ARG A 273 -25.03 17.15 7.84
CA ARG A 273 -24.02 17.71 8.77
C ARG A 273 -22.61 17.41 8.23
N PRO A 274 -21.72 18.41 8.18
CA PRO A 274 -20.35 18.23 7.69
C PRO A 274 -19.56 17.30 8.62
N THR A 275 -18.52 16.67 8.06
CA THR A 275 -17.62 15.79 8.80
C THR A 275 -16.17 16.27 8.72
N THR A 276 -15.34 15.88 9.69
CA THR A 276 -13.93 16.28 9.74
C THR A 276 -13.02 15.27 9.03
N ALA A 277 -11.86 15.74 8.56
CA ALA A 277 -10.84 14.87 7.97
C ALA A 277 -10.30 13.82 8.95
N GLU A 278 -10.33 14.12 10.25
CA GLU A 278 -9.99 13.18 11.33
C GLU A 278 -11.05 12.09 11.44
N ALA A 279 -12.33 12.45 11.52
CA ALA A 279 -13.42 11.48 11.58
C ALA A 279 -13.45 10.54 10.35
N ILE A 280 -13.13 11.07 9.16
CA ILE A 280 -12.97 10.24 7.95
C ILE A 280 -11.87 9.21 8.14
N ARG A 281 -10.66 9.61 8.58
CA ARG A 281 -9.52 8.70 8.72
C ARG A 281 -9.70 7.67 9.84
N GLU A 282 -10.23 8.10 10.98
CA GLU A 282 -10.28 7.27 12.19
C GLU A 282 -11.51 6.37 12.26
N ARG A 283 -12.60 6.71 11.54
CA ARG A 283 -13.86 5.94 11.61
C ARG A 283 -14.28 5.43 10.24
N THR A 284 -14.53 6.33 9.29
CA THR A 284 -15.10 5.95 8.00
C THR A 284 -14.14 5.03 7.24
N LEU A 285 -12.88 5.45 7.10
CA LEU A 285 -11.87 4.72 6.36
C LEU A 285 -11.54 3.37 7.02
N GLN A 286 -11.42 3.32 8.35
CA GLN A 286 -11.21 2.06 9.08
C GLN A 286 -12.31 1.03 8.79
N ARG A 287 -13.57 1.47 8.75
CA ARG A 287 -14.70 0.62 8.37
C ARG A 287 -14.61 0.14 6.92
N LEU A 288 -14.29 1.05 5.99
CA LEU A 288 -14.18 0.73 4.56
C LEU A 288 -12.98 -0.19 4.25
N LEU A 289 -11.95 -0.16 5.10
CA LEU A 289 -10.75 -1.00 5.00
C LEU A 289 -10.90 -2.37 5.69
N HIS A 290 -12.05 -2.68 6.30
CA HIS A 290 -12.28 -3.98 6.94
C HIS A 290 -12.43 -5.10 5.90
N ASP A 291 -11.71 -6.19 6.12
CA ASP A 291 -11.82 -7.42 5.34
C ASP A 291 -12.73 -8.41 6.07
N HIS A 292 -13.72 -8.96 5.35
CA HIS A 292 -14.66 -9.92 5.91
C HIS A 292 -14.14 -11.36 5.72
N PRO A 293 -13.82 -12.09 6.80
CA PRO A 293 -13.19 -13.42 6.67
C PRO A 293 -14.06 -14.45 5.94
N CYS A 294 -15.39 -14.40 6.06
CA CYS A 294 -16.29 -15.36 5.43
C CYS A 294 -16.35 -15.24 3.91
N THR A 295 -16.13 -14.05 3.35
CA THR A 295 -16.07 -13.80 1.90
C THR A 295 -14.62 -13.74 1.39
N GLY A 296 -13.65 -13.49 2.26
CA GLY A 296 -12.24 -13.30 1.89
C GLY A 296 -12.00 -12.01 1.11
N THR A 297 -12.91 -11.03 1.24
CA THR A 297 -12.88 -9.77 0.51
C THR A 297 -13.20 -8.59 1.44
N ARG A 298 -12.85 -7.39 1.00
CA ARG A 298 -13.47 -6.16 1.52
C ARG A 298 -14.98 -6.20 1.33
N GLY A 299 -15.71 -5.43 2.13
CA GLY A 299 -17.15 -5.20 1.98
C GLY A 299 -17.51 -3.94 1.19
N PHE A 300 -16.53 -3.07 0.96
CA PHE A 300 -16.69 -1.76 0.35
C PHE A 300 -15.64 -1.50 -0.73
N TRP A 301 -16.05 -0.81 -1.80
CA TRP A 301 -15.17 -0.49 -2.92
C TRP A 301 -15.35 0.95 -3.39
N ALA A 302 -14.23 1.60 -3.68
CA ALA A 302 -14.21 2.89 -4.36
C ALA A 302 -14.70 2.71 -5.79
N ALA A 303 -15.61 3.59 -6.23
CA ALA A 303 -16.18 3.58 -7.56
C ALA A 303 -15.52 4.65 -8.42
N GLU A 304 -15.02 4.26 -9.58
CA GLU A 304 -14.41 5.17 -10.55
C GLU A 304 -15.08 5.07 -11.93
N GLU A 305 -15.15 6.19 -12.64
CA GLU A 305 -15.56 6.20 -14.04
C GLU A 305 -14.42 5.63 -14.89
N ARG A 306 -14.66 4.47 -15.54
CA ARG A 306 -13.65 3.71 -16.27
C ARG A 306 -12.88 4.53 -17.31
N ALA A 307 -13.56 5.46 -17.96
CA ALA A 307 -12.96 6.28 -19.01
C ALA A 307 -11.99 7.36 -18.49
N THR A 308 -12.18 7.84 -17.26
CA THR A 308 -11.50 9.03 -16.74
C THR A 308 -10.74 8.79 -15.44
N GLY A 309 -11.01 7.68 -14.73
CA GLY A 309 -10.51 7.43 -13.38
C GLY A 309 -11.14 8.35 -12.33
N THR A 310 -12.19 9.09 -12.68
CA THR A 310 -12.83 10.04 -11.74
C THR A 310 -13.52 9.27 -10.61
N PHE A 311 -13.20 9.60 -9.37
CA PHE A 311 -13.89 9.06 -8.19
C PHE A 311 -15.37 9.48 -8.19
N LEU A 312 -16.26 8.49 -8.22
CA LEU A 312 -17.71 8.68 -8.25
C LEU A 312 -18.37 8.50 -6.89
N GLY A 313 -17.69 7.89 -5.93
CA GLY A 313 -18.22 7.51 -4.63
C GLY A 313 -17.86 6.07 -4.30
N TRP A 314 -18.78 5.31 -3.71
CA TRP A 314 -18.53 3.93 -3.33
C TRP A 314 -19.77 3.04 -3.42
N PHE A 315 -19.49 1.74 -3.51
CA PHE A 315 -20.47 0.66 -3.38
C PHE A 315 -20.07 -0.29 -2.26
N GLU A 316 -21.07 -0.99 -1.74
CA GLU A 316 -20.99 -1.95 -0.66
C GLU A 316 -21.71 -3.23 -1.07
N LEU A 317 -21.11 -4.37 -0.73
CA LEU A 317 -21.68 -5.70 -0.80
C LEU A 317 -20.97 -6.53 0.26
N ARG A 318 -21.38 -6.33 1.51
CA ARG A 318 -20.73 -6.97 2.67
C ARG A 318 -21.63 -8.02 3.28
N PRO A 319 -21.09 -9.06 3.92
CA PRO A 319 -21.92 -9.92 4.75
C PRO A 319 -22.56 -9.13 5.89
N VAL A 320 -23.78 -9.52 6.27
CA VAL A 320 -24.47 -8.95 7.44
C VAL A 320 -23.83 -9.46 8.74
N ASP A 321 -23.25 -10.66 8.70
CA ASP A 321 -22.49 -11.31 9.77
C ASP A 321 -21.14 -11.82 9.22
N ASP A 322 -20.03 -11.47 9.86
CA ASP A 322 -18.66 -11.87 9.46
C ASP A 322 -18.42 -13.39 9.46
N HIS A 323 -19.36 -14.18 9.98
CA HIS A 323 -19.33 -15.64 9.95
C HIS A 323 -20.26 -16.26 8.91
N ASP A 324 -21.10 -15.47 8.24
CA ASP A 324 -22.07 -15.95 7.25
C ASP A 324 -21.97 -15.16 5.93
N ARG A 325 -21.50 -15.84 4.88
CA ARG A 325 -21.38 -15.26 3.54
C ARG A 325 -22.71 -15.25 2.76
N THR A 326 -23.73 -15.95 3.25
CA THR A 326 -24.94 -16.24 2.48
C THR A 326 -25.93 -15.09 2.46
N VAL A 327 -25.86 -14.19 3.45
CA VAL A 327 -26.68 -12.98 3.51
C VAL A 327 -25.79 -11.75 3.45
N VAL A 328 -25.92 -10.99 2.37
CA VAL A 328 -25.11 -9.79 2.13
C VAL A 328 -25.98 -8.54 1.99
N GLU A 329 -25.45 -7.41 2.44
CA GLU A 329 -26.09 -6.10 2.34
C GLU A 329 -25.48 -5.32 1.17
N LEU A 330 -26.34 -4.82 0.29
CA LEU A 330 -25.99 -3.93 -0.83
C LEU A 330 -26.17 -2.48 -0.40
N GLY A 331 -25.13 -1.68 -0.60
CA GLY A 331 -25.13 -0.24 -0.35
C GLY A 331 -24.40 0.55 -1.43
N TYR A 332 -24.66 1.86 -1.48
CA TYR A 332 -23.95 2.79 -2.36
C TYR A 332 -24.09 4.23 -1.89
N ARG A 333 -23.06 5.04 -2.16
CA ARG A 333 -23.08 6.49 -2.00
C ARG A 333 -22.29 7.10 -3.14
N LEU A 334 -22.97 7.86 -4.00
CA LEU A 334 -22.33 8.52 -5.15
C LEU A 334 -22.37 10.02 -4.99
N ASN A 335 -21.36 10.70 -5.54
CA ASN A 335 -21.32 12.15 -5.59
C ASN A 335 -22.49 12.71 -6.42
N ARG A 336 -22.93 13.91 -6.09
CA ARG A 336 -24.10 14.55 -6.72
C ARG A 336 -23.96 14.71 -8.23
N ALA A 337 -22.75 14.97 -8.73
CA ALA A 337 -22.47 15.12 -10.17
C ALA A 337 -22.70 13.82 -10.98
N SER A 338 -22.75 12.68 -10.29
CA SER A 338 -22.97 11.36 -10.89
C SER A 338 -24.44 10.94 -10.90
N TRP A 339 -25.32 11.66 -10.21
CA TRP A 339 -26.73 11.30 -10.09
C TRP A 339 -27.48 11.44 -11.42
N GLY A 340 -28.52 10.62 -11.62
CA GLY A 340 -29.31 10.62 -12.85
C GLY A 340 -28.62 10.00 -14.07
N ARG A 341 -27.34 9.62 -13.99
CA ARG A 341 -26.57 9.02 -15.09
C ARG A 341 -26.61 7.47 -15.13
N GLY A 342 -27.29 6.87 -14.16
CA GLY A 342 -27.50 5.41 -14.07
C GLY A 342 -26.38 4.63 -13.38
N TYR A 343 -25.31 5.28 -12.90
CA TYR A 343 -24.17 4.60 -12.26
C TYR A 343 -24.56 3.74 -11.07
N ALA A 344 -25.40 4.25 -10.16
CA ALA A 344 -25.86 3.47 -9.00
C ALA A 344 -26.57 2.18 -9.42
N THR A 345 -27.43 2.23 -10.44
CA THR A 345 -28.13 1.04 -10.95
C THR A 345 -27.19 0.07 -11.64
N GLU A 346 -26.23 0.56 -12.43
CA GLU A 346 -25.23 -0.28 -13.10
C GLU A 346 -24.37 -1.05 -12.09
N GLY A 347 -23.76 -0.34 -11.14
CA GLY A 347 -22.91 -0.95 -10.12
C GLY A 347 -23.69 -1.90 -9.20
N ALA A 348 -24.90 -1.51 -8.78
CA ALA A 348 -25.75 -2.35 -7.93
C ALA A 348 -26.14 -3.68 -8.62
N ARG A 349 -26.55 -3.64 -9.89
CA ARG A 349 -26.87 -4.86 -10.66
C ARG A 349 -25.67 -5.78 -10.79
N ALA A 350 -24.52 -5.21 -11.14
CA ALA A 350 -23.31 -5.99 -11.36
C ALA A 350 -22.79 -6.61 -10.04
N LEU A 351 -22.93 -5.91 -8.91
CA LEU A 351 -22.63 -6.47 -7.58
C LEU A 351 -23.60 -7.57 -7.17
N VAL A 352 -24.90 -7.40 -7.40
CA VAL A 352 -25.91 -8.44 -7.17
C VAL A 352 -25.58 -9.71 -7.96
N ASP A 353 -25.30 -9.55 -9.26
CA ASP A 353 -24.91 -10.66 -10.13
C ASP A 353 -23.65 -11.36 -9.57
N LYS A 354 -22.59 -10.59 -9.26
CA LYS A 354 -21.36 -11.12 -8.67
C LYS A 354 -21.58 -11.84 -7.33
N GLY A 355 -22.47 -11.31 -6.49
CA GLY A 355 -22.85 -11.90 -5.21
C GLY A 355 -23.38 -13.32 -5.37
N PHE A 356 -24.30 -13.52 -6.32
CA PHE A 356 -24.88 -14.83 -6.59
C PHE A 356 -23.94 -15.75 -7.38
N THR A 357 -23.13 -15.25 -8.31
CA THR A 357 -22.25 -16.11 -9.11
C THR A 357 -20.96 -16.50 -8.40
N ASP A 358 -20.27 -15.53 -7.80
CA ASP A 358 -18.85 -15.69 -7.41
C ASP A 358 -18.68 -15.79 -5.89
N LEU A 359 -19.52 -15.07 -5.13
CA LEU A 359 -19.31 -14.89 -3.68
C LEU A 359 -20.12 -15.87 -2.82
N GLY A 360 -21.02 -16.65 -3.44
CA GLY A 360 -21.83 -17.65 -2.73
C GLY A 360 -22.93 -17.03 -1.87
N ALA A 361 -23.39 -15.82 -2.19
CA ALA A 361 -24.56 -15.26 -1.52
C ALA A 361 -25.82 -16.05 -1.91
N GLU A 362 -26.74 -16.20 -0.97
CA GLU A 362 -28.08 -16.78 -1.18
C GLU A 362 -29.16 -15.70 -1.12
N ARG A 363 -28.87 -14.58 -0.44
CA ARG A 363 -29.78 -13.45 -0.25
C ARG A 363 -29.00 -12.14 -0.22
N VAL A 364 -29.46 -11.18 -1.01
CA VAL A 364 -29.00 -9.79 -0.99
C VAL A 364 -30.08 -8.93 -0.35
N THR A 365 -29.75 -8.18 0.69
CA THR A 365 -30.63 -7.22 1.35
C THR A 365 -30.16 -5.79 1.11
N ALA A 366 -31.05 -4.81 1.24
CA ALA A 366 -30.71 -3.40 1.26
C ALA A 366 -31.80 -2.62 2.00
N ASN A 367 -31.41 -1.56 2.72
CA ASN A 367 -32.35 -0.69 3.43
C ASN A 367 -32.05 0.79 3.19
N THR A 368 -33.06 1.62 3.43
CA THR A 368 -32.96 3.07 3.31
C THR A 368 -34.19 3.73 3.96
N MET A 369 -34.09 5.03 4.27
CA MET A 369 -35.25 5.77 4.77
C MET A 369 -36.43 5.69 3.80
N ALA A 370 -37.65 5.53 4.31
CA ALA A 370 -38.85 5.40 3.48
C ALA A 370 -39.01 6.56 2.48
N VAL A 371 -38.58 7.77 2.87
CA VAL A 371 -38.60 8.99 2.06
C VAL A 371 -37.51 9.06 0.97
N ASN A 372 -36.49 8.20 1.02
CA ASN A 372 -35.39 8.20 0.04
C ASN A 372 -35.78 7.48 -1.25
N ALA A 373 -36.63 8.14 -2.05
CA ALA A 373 -37.12 7.62 -3.33
C ALA A 373 -36.02 7.39 -4.37
N GLY A 374 -34.85 8.03 -4.22
CA GLY A 374 -33.69 7.80 -5.09
C GLY A 374 -33.12 6.40 -4.89
N SER A 375 -32.81 6.05 -3.64
CA SER A 375 -32.24 4.74 -3.30
C SER A 375 -33.24 3.60 -3.56
N ARG A 376 -34.51 3.76 -3.18
CA ARG A 376 -35.57 2.77 -3.44
C ARG A 376 -35.68 2.40 -4.93
N ARG A 377 -35.65 3.40 -5.81
CA ARG A 377 -35.68 3.18 -7.27
C ARG A 377 -34.45 2.45 -7.79
N VAL A 378 -33.28 2.63 -7.16
CA VAL A 378 -32.08 1.88 -7.54
C VAL A 378 -32.19 0.42 -7.11
N MET A 379 -32.63 0.14 -5.87
CA MET A 379 -32.89 -1.22 -5.39
C MET A 379 -33.87 -1.99 -6.28
N GLU A 380 -35.00 -1.37 -6.62
CA GLU A 380 -36.01 -1.94 -7.52
C GLU A 380 -35.43 -2.24 -8.91
N LYS A 381 -34.66 -1.30 -9.47
CA LYS A 381 -34.00 -1.51 -10.76
C LYS A 381 -32.91 -2.58 -10.69
N ALA A 382 -32.23 -2.74 -9.56
CA ALA A 382 -31.26 -3.81 -9.32
C ALA A 382 -31.93 -5.18 -9.14
N GLY A 383 -33.25 -5.23 -9.08
CA GLY A 383 -34.04 -6.45 -9.02
C GLY A 383 -34.51 -6.81 -7.61
N LEU A 384 -34.16 -6.03 -6.59
CA LEU A 384 -34.65 -6.26 -5.25
C LEU A 384 -36.14 -5.89 -5.14
N THR A 385 -36.86 -6.61 -4.30
CA THR A 385 -38.29 -6.43 -4.03
C THR A 385 -38.49 -5.93 -2.60
N PHE A 386 -39.48 -5.07 -2.40
CA PHE A 386 -39.84 -4.56 -1.08
C PHE A 386 -40.20 -5.73 -0.14
N LEU A 387 -39.56 -5.76 1.04
CA LEU A 387 -39.77 -6.77 2.05
C LEU A 387 -40.67 -6.26 3.17
N ARG A 388 -40.28 -5.15 3.81
CA ARG A 388 -41.02 -4.56 4.94
C ARG A 388 -40.67 -3.08 5.15
N ALA A 389 -41.54 -2.40 5.88
CA ALA A 389 -41.27 -1.09 6.49
C ALA A 389 -41.14 -1.27 8.00
N TYR A 390 -40.27 -0.47 8.63
CA TYR A 390 -40.01 -0.54 10.06
C TYR A 390 -39.55 0.82 10.61
N THR A 391 -39.59 1.00 11.92
CA THR A 391 -39.10 2.20 12.60
C THR A 391 -37.97 1.82 13.55
N GLU A 392 -36.87 2.53 13.47
CA GLU A 392 -35.75 2.43 14.41
C GLU A 392 -35.62 3.72 15.22
N GLU A 393 -35.29 3.59 16.51
CA GLU A 393 -34.97 4.74 17.35
C GLU A 393 -33.53 5.17 17.07
N TRP A 394 -33.37 6.23 16.28
CA TRP A 394 -32.09 6.86 16.03
C TRP A 394 -31.80 7.96 17.07
N PRO A 395 -30.56 8.10 17.55
CA PRO A 395 -30.21 9.11 18.56
C PRO A 395 -30.39 10.55 18.05
N ASP A 396 -30.29 10.77 16.74
CA ASP A 396 -30.51 12.06 16.09
C ASP A 396 -31.68 11.99 15.11
N ALA A 397 -32.74 12.77 15.35
CA ALA A 397 -33.85 12.90 14.40
C ALA A 397 -33.41 13.76 13.20
N ILE A 398 -33.62 13.23 11.99
CA ILE A 398 -33.39 13.93 10.71
C ILE A 398 -34.71 14.03 9.94
N GLU A 399 -34.85 15.04 9.08
CA GLU A 399 -36.06 15.27 8.29
C GLU A 399 -36.45 13.99 7.51
N GLY A 400 -37.69 13.52 7.71
CA GLY A 400 -38.24 12.33 7.06
C GLY A 400 -38.03 11.03 7.83
N SER A 401 -37.27 11.03 8.93
CA SER A 401 -37.09 9.83 9.80
C SER A 401 -38.38 9.39 10.49
N GLU A 402 -39.36 10.30 10.64
CA GLU A 402 -40.70 10.00 11.14
C GLU A 402 -41.49 9.01 10.26
N HIS A 403 -41.05 8.82 9.02
CA HIS A 403 -41.63 7.83 8.11
C HIS A 403 -40.96 6.45 8.19
N GLY A 404 -39.91 6.32 9.01
CA GLY A 404 -39.16 5.08 9.22
C GLY A 404 -38.30 4.67 8.02
N GLU A 405 -37.96 3.39 8.02
CA GLU A 405 -37.07 2.72 7.09
C GLU A 405 -37.85 1.70 6.24
N VAL A 406 -37.29 1.36 5.08
CA VAL A 406 -37.77 0.27 4.23
C VAL A 406 -36.63 -0.69 3.92
N GLU A 407 -36.94 -1.98 3.93
CA GLU A 407 -36.03 -3.06 3.60
C GLU A 407 -36.47 -3.73 2.30
N TYR A 408 -35.50 -4.05 1.46
CA TYR A 408 -35.67 -4.74 0.18
C TYR A 408 -34.77 -5.98 0.16
N GLU A 409 -35.16 -6.99 -0.61
CA GLU A 409 -34.38 -8.22 -0.76
C GLU A 409 -34.43 -8.80 -2.17
N LEU A 410 -33.45 -9.64 -2.48
CA LEU A 410 -33.46 -10.57 -3.62
C LEU A 410 -32.80 -11.88 -3.18
N THR A 411 -33.43 -13.01 -3.51
CA THR A 411 -32.87 -14.34 -3.26
C THR A 411 -32.27 -14.92 -4.54
N ARG A 412 -31.28 -15.82 -4.39
CA ARG A 412 -30.64 -16.53 -5.51
C ARG A 412 -31.69 -17.21 -6.39
N ALA A 413 -32.64 -17.93 -5.79
CA ALA A 413 -33.70 -18.64 -6.52
C ALA A 413 -34.52 -17.71 -7.42
N VAL A 414 -34.95 -16.55 -6.92
CA VAL A 414 -35.71 -15.56 -7.71
C VAL A 414 -34.83 -14.91 -8.78
N TRP A 415 -33.56 -14.69 -8.49
CA TRP A 415 -32.61 -14.16 -9.46
C TRP A 415 -32.37 -15.14 -10.62
N GLU A 416 -32.20 -16.44 -10.34
CA GLU A 416 -32.06 -17.50 -11.34
C GLU A 416 -33.32 -17.66 -12.20
N GLU A 417 -34.52 -17.66 -11.59
CA GLU A 417 -35.80 -17.75 -12.30
C GLU A 417 -35.97 -16.63 -13.33
N ARG A 418 -35.51 -15.41 -13.03
CA ARG A 418 -35.62 -14.26 -13.94
C ARG A 418 -34.63 -14.28 -15.11
N ARG A 419 -33.63 -15.15 -15.06
CA ARG A 419 -32.58 -15.29 -16.09
C ARG A 419 -32.78 -16.52 -16.98
N ALA A 420 -33.55 -17.50 -16.52
CA ALA A 420 -34.04 -18.62 -17.31
C ALA A 420 -35.06 -18.15 -18.36
#